data_AF-A0A956HBA9-F1
#
_entry.id   AF-A0A956HBA9-F1
#
_cell.length_a   1.000
_cell.length_b   1.000
_cell.length_c   1.000
_cell.angle_alpha   90.00
_cell.angle_beta   90.00
_cell.angle_gamma   90.00
#
_symmetry.space_group_name_H-M   'P 1'
#
loop_
_entity.id
_entity.type
_entity.pdbx_description
1 polymer ?
#
loop_
_entity_poly.entity_id
_entity_poly.type
_entity_poly.pdbx_seq_one_letter_code
_entity_poly.pdbx_strand_id
1 'polypeptide(L)'
;PLACNDGCDGFIEDGCVDAWWADDFEAGMPLSPEWVTGGDAEWFVSATNPHGGMWNAESGDIGDSQNTSLEVTVDFVMDGSVTFWRRTSTELNFDTLRFFVDDVQQGLWSGGAGWNMQNFLIDAGVHTLRWTYGKDGSNSVGFDAVWIDDVETFGGVLP
;
A
#
# COMPACT_ATOMS: atom_id res chain seq x y z
N PRO A 1 7.18 18.26 -7.79
CA PRO A 1 8.32 19.00 -8.38
C PRO A 1 9.37 17.99 -8.82
N LEU A 2 9.70 17.98 -10.12
CA LEU A 2 10.80 17.17 -10.65
C LEU A 2 12.06 17.55 -9.89
N ALA A 3 12.73 16.59 -9.26
CA ALA A 3 14.04 16.80 -8.66
C ALA A 3 15.10 16.81 -9.77
N CYS A 4 15.03 17.82 -10.64
CA CYS A 4 16.07 18.07 -11.64
C CYS A 4 16.75 19.37 -11.26
N ASN A 5 17.97 19.24 -10.73
CA ASN A 5 18.94 20.32 -10.69
C ASN A 5 19.24 20.71 -12.15
N ASP A 6 18.69 21.85 -12.56
CA ASP A 6 19.08 22.70 -13.70
C ASP A 6 19.61 21.97 -14.95
N GLY A 7 18.71 21.62 -15.88
CA GLY A 7 19.09 21.20 -17.23
C GLY A 7 18.24 20.10 -17.86
N CYS A 8 16.94 20.31 -18.02
CA CYS A 8 16.13 19.47 -18.92
C CYS A 8 15.73 20.27 -20.16
N ASP A 9 16.71 20.66 -20.98
CA ASP A 9 16.50 21.20 -22.33
C ASP A 9 16.73 20.11 -23.39
N GLY A 10 15.81 19.15 -23.45
CA GLY A 10 15.42 18.47 -24.69
C GLY A 10 16.43 17.61 -25.45
N PHE A 11 17.69 17.42 -25.02
CA PHE A 11 18.66 16.63 -25.81
C PHE A 11 19.69 15.76 -25.05
N ILE A 12 19.49 15.46 -23.76
CA ILE A 12 20.27 14.40 -23.06
C ILE A 12 19.36 13.60 -22.11
N GLU A 13 18.98 12.39 -22.51
CA GLU A 13 18.32 11.37 -21.66
C GLU A 13 19.35 10.37 -21.10
N ASP A 14 20.49 10.84 -20.60
CA ASP A 14 21.49 10.00 -19.96
C ASP A 14 21.82 10.56 -18.57
N GLY A 15 20.88 10.35 -17.63
CA GLY A 15 21.04 10.76 -16.23
C GLY A 15 19.76 11.01 -15.42
N CYS A 16 18.58 11.10 -16.05
CA CYS A 16 17.31 11.13 -15.32
C CYS A 16 16.90 9.70 -15.00
N VAL A 17 17.04 9.28 -13.75
CA VAL A 17 16.36 8.06 -13.28
C VAL A 17 14.91 8.44 -13.03
N ASP A 18 13.99 7.69 -13.62
CA ASP A 18 12.59 7.71 -13.21
C ASP A 18 12.54 7.18 -11.78
N ALA A 19 12.64 8.09 -10.80
CA ALA A 19 12.63 7.77 -9.37
C ALA A 19 11.19 7.70 -8.86
N TRP A 20 10.39 6.81 -9.45
CA TRP A 20 9.03 6.55 -9.01
C TRP A 20 8.60 5.14 -9.44
N TRP A 21 7.76 4.53 -8.63
CA TRP A 21 7.05 3.28 -8.92
C TRP A 21 5.61 3.41 -8.46
N ALA A 22 4.69 2.77 -9.18
CA ALA A 22 3.28 2.73 -8.82
C ALA A 22 2.63 1.40 -9.22
N ASP A 23 1.59 1.02 -8.49
CA ASP A 23 0.67 -0.07 -8.83
C ASP A 23 -0.77 0.31 -8.43
N ASP A 24 -1.67 0.33 -9.40
CA ASP A 24 -3.11 0.57 -9.27
C ASP A 24 -3.93 -0.74 -9.30
N PHE A 25 -3.24 -1.89 -9.27
CA PHE A 25 -3.81 -3.24 -9.31
C PHE A 25 -4.60 -3.58 -10.59
N GLU A 26 -4.58 -2.73 -11.61
CA GLU A 26 -5.35 -2.93 -12.86
C GLU A 26 -4.75 -3.99 -13.79
N ALA A 27 -3.56 -4.50 -13.47
CA ALA A 27 -3.03 -5.72 -14.07
C ALA A 27 -3.93 -6.95 -13.80
N GLY A 28 -4.82 -6.86 -12.79
CA GLY A 28 -5.79 -7.89 -12.46
C GLY A 28 -5.18 -9.01 -11.64
N MET A 29 -5.72 -10.23 -11.76
CA MET A 29 -5.28 -11.38 -10.97
C MET A 29 -4.21 -12.22 -11.71
N PRO A 30 -3.16 -12.69 -11.01
CA PRO A 30 -2.85 -12.47 -9.59
C PRO A 30 -2.22 -11.08 -9.32
N LEU A 31 -2.00 -10.74 -8.04
CA LEU A 31 -1.16 -9.61 -7.65
C LEU A 31 0.18 -9.64 -8.41
N SER A 32 0.70 -8.46 -8.75
CA SER A 32 2.02 -8.28 -9.36
C SER A 32 3.11 -8.97 -8.50
N PRO A 33 4.15 -9.57 -9.12
CA PRO A 33 5.09 -10.46 -8.43
C PRO A 33 5.97 -9.81 -7.36
N GLU A 34 6.06 -8.48 -7.33
CA GLU A 34 6.74 -7.70 -6.30
C GLU A 34 6.00 -7.70 -4.96
N TRP A 35 4.70 -7.98 -4.98
CA TRP A 35 3.88 -8.07 -3.78
C TRP A 35 4.09 -9.40 -3.08
N VAL A 36 4.35 -9.32 -1.77
CA VAL A 36 4.48 -10.48 -0.89
C VAL A 36 3.32 -10.47 0.10
N THR A 37 2.61 -11.58 0.20
CA THR A 37 1.53 -11.76 1.18
C THR A 37 2.00 -12.62 2.35
N GLY A 38 1.36 -12.46 3.51
CA GLY A 38 1.68 -13.23 4.71
C GLY A 38 0.57 -13.21 5.75
N GLY A 39 0.74 -14.02 6.80
CA GLY A 39 -0.24 -14.18 7.87
C GLY A 39 -1.13 -15.41 7.68
N ASP A 40 -2.35 -15.33 8.18
CA ASP A 40 -3.33 -16.43 8.23
C ASP A 40 -4.11 -16.61 6.91
N ALA A 41 -4.14 -15.59 6.06
CA ALA A 41 -4.73 -15.62 4.71
C ALA A 41 -3.97 -14.66 3.79
N GLU A 42 -4.03 -14.88 2.48
CA GLU A 42 -3.37 -14.01 1.48
C GLU A 42 -4.25 -12.81 1.11
N TRP A 43 -3.64 -11.65 0.87
CA TRP A 43 -4.30 -10.57 0.13
C TRP A 43 -4.46 -10.96 -1.33
N PHE A 44 -5.46 -10.38 -2.00
CA PHE A 44 -5.76 -10.69 -3.40
C PHE A 44 -6.32 -9.47 -4.13
N VAL A 45 -6.22 -9.48 -5.47
CA VAL A 45 -6.84 -8.46 -6.30
C VAL A 45 -8.36 -8.65 -6.31
N SER A 46 -9.13 -7.59 -6.08
CA SER A 46 -10.59 -7.64 -5.94
C SER A 46 -11.28 -6.57 -6.77
N ALA A 47 -12.48 -6.86 -7.25
CA ALA A 47 -13.38 -5.89 -7.90
C ALA A 47 -14.42 -5.32 -6.91
N THR A 48 -14.27 -5.62 -5.62
CA THR A 48 -15.15 -5.12 -4.57
C THR A 48 -14.67 -3.75 -4.12
N ASN A 49 -15.52 -2.73 -4.33
CA ASN A 49 -15.26 -1.34 -3.95
C ASN A 49 -13.97 -0.70 -4.54
N PRO A 50 -13.56 -0.90 -5.82
CA PRO A 50 -12.37 -0.25 -6.38
C PRO A 50 -12.36 1.27 -6.17
N HIS A 51 -11.18 1.85 -5.94
CA HIS A 51 -11.02 3.31 -5.91
C HIS A 51 -10.84 3.82 -7.35
N GLY A 52 -9.80 3.32 -8.02
CA GLY A 52 -9.52 3.49 -9.44
C GLY A 52 -10.03 2.31 -10.25
N GLY A 53 -10.25 2.51 -11.55
CA GLY A 53 -10.50 1.42 -12.50
C GLY A 53 -11.51 0.34 -12.09
N MET A 54 -11.12 -0.92 -12.23
CA MET A 54 -11.92 -2.13 -11.95
C MET A 54 -11.40 -2.91 -10.74
N TRP A 55 -10.14 -2.74 -10.35
CA TRP A 55 -9.43 -3.61 -9.43
C TRP A 55 -8.82 -2.83 -8.26
N ASN A 56 -8.60 -3.50 -7.14
CA ASN A 56 -7.86 -3.02 -5.97
C ASN A 56 -7.22 -4.22 -5.26
N ALA A 57 -6.45 -4.00 -4.19
CA ALA A 57 -6.03 -5.06 -3.29
C ALA A 57 -6.94 -5.15 -2.05
N GLU A 58 -7.44 -6.35 -1.77
CA GLU A 58 -8.30 -6.67 -0.62
C GLU A 58 -7.58 -7.61 0.35
N SER A 59 -7.79 -7.41 1.64
CA SER A 59 -7.30 -8.31 2.69
C SER A 59 -7.88 -9.72 2.56
N GLY A 60 -7.10 -10.74 2.92
CA GLY A 60 -7.62 -12.10 3.06
C GLY A 60 -8.71 -12.21 4.13
N ASP A 61 -9.64 -13.14 3.94
CA ASP A 61 -10.69 -13.46 4.91
C ASP A 61 -10.07 -14.18 6.13
N ILE A 62 -10.13 -13.52 7.28
CA ILE A 62 -9.47 -13.96 8.52
C ILE A 62 -10.47 -14.00 9.69
N GLY A 63 -10.28 -14.97 10.58
CA GLY A 63 -11.06 -15.11 11.81
C GLY A 63 -10.53 -14.29 12.98
N ASP A 64 -11.13 -14.50 14.15
CA ASP A 64 -10.75 -13.81 15.39
C ASP A 64 -9.29 -14.10 15.77
N SER A 65 -8.58 -13.08 16.27
CA SER A 65 -7.16 -13.11 16.65
C SER A 65 -6.18 -13.50 15.54
N GLN A 66 -6.61 -13.42 14.28
CA GLN A 66 -5.77 -13.64 13.10
C GLN A 66 -5.32 -12.33 12.47
N ASN A 67 -4.33 -12.42 11.57
CA ASN A 67 -3.87 -11.28 10.79
C ASN A 67 -3.50 -11.70 9.36
N THR A 68 -3.55 -10.73 8.45
CA THR A 68 -3.11 -10.88 7.06
C THR A 68 -2.33 -9.65 6.63
N SER A 69 -1.31 -9.82 5.80
CA SER A 69 -0.40 -8.76 5.39
C SER A 69 -0.09 -8.78 3.91
N LEU A 70 0.20 -7.59 3.39
CA LEU A 70 0.67 -7.30 2.05
C LEU A 70 1.91 -6.41 2.17
N GLU A 71 2.99 -6.79 1.50
CA GLU A 71 4.30 -6.16 1.60
C GLU A 71 4.89 -5.90 0.21
N VAL A 72 5.61 -4.79 0.05
CA VAL A 72 6.48 -4.53 -1.10
C VAL A 72 7.77 -3.89 -0.62
N THR A 73 8.90 -4.24 -1.23
CA THR A 73 10.20 -3.62 -0.95
C THR A 73 10.55 -2.64 -2.07
N VAL A 74 10.88 -1.41 -1.69
CA VAL A 74 11.15 -0.30 -2.60
C VAL A 74 12.50 0.32 -2.24
N ASP A 75 13.34 0.56 -3.24
CA ASP A 75 14.60 1.29 -3.10
C ASP A 75 14.36 2.79 -3.35
N PHE A 76 14.39 3.59 -2.28
CA PHE A 76 14.32 5.04 -2.35
C PHE A 76 15.70 5.62 -2.65
N VAL A 77 15.97 5.91 -3.93
CA VAL A 77 17.27 6.45 -4.40
C VAL A 77 17.53 7.88 -3.91
N MET A 78 16.50 8.54 -3.36
CA MET A 78 16.55 9.83 -2.67
C MET A 78 15.38 9.94 -1.68
N ASP A 79 15.45 10.90 -0.75
CA ASP A 79 14.32 11.22 0.13
C ASP A 79 13.06 11.48 -0.71
N GLY A 80 11.97 10.87 -0.27
CA GLY A 80 10.79 10.68 -1.08
C GLY A 80 9.52 10.51 -0.26
N SER A 81 8.53 9.86 -0.86
CA SER A 81 7.25 9.58 -0.21
C SER A 81 6.57 8.37 -0.79
N VAL A 82 5.70 7.77 0.01
CA VAL A 82 4.68 6.82 -0.45
C VAL A 82 3.29 7.42 -0.26
N THR A 83 2.46 7.33 -1.28
CA THR A 83 1.03 7.61 -1.22
C THR A 83 0.24 6.37 -1.58
N PHE A 84 -0.92 6.20 -0.96
CA PHE A 84 -1.87 5.14 -1.31
C PHE A 84 -3.26 5.52 -0.87
N TRP A 85 -4.28 4.98 -1.52
CA TRP A 85 -5.65 5.04 -1.05
C TRP A 85 -5.95 3.84 -0.16
N ARG A 86 -6.73 4.06 0.90
CA ARG A 86 -7.22 2.98 1.75
C ARG A 86 -8.71 3.10 2.01
N ARG A 87 -9.37 1.96 2.22
CA ARG A 87 -10.75 1.84 2.69
C ARG A 87 -10.81 0.81 3.82
N THR A 88 -11.65 1.07 4.82
CA THR A 88 -11.87 0.13 5.93
C THR A 88 -13.36 -0.13 6.11
N SER A 89 -13.73 -1.39 6.30
CA SER A 89 -15.07 -1.79 6.74
C SER A 89 -14.94 -2.79 7.87
N THR A 90 -14.45 -2.33 9.01
CA THR A 90 -14.07 -3.16 10.15
C THR A 90 -14.81 -2.72 11.43
N GLU A 91 -14.68 -3.49 12.52
CA GLU A 91 -15.15 -3.01 13.83
C GLU A 91 -14.33 -1.81 14.31
N LEU A 92 -15.01 -0.78 14.82
CA LEU A 92 -14.35 0.45 15.27
C LEU A 92 -13.55 0.21 16.57
N ASN A 93 -12.26 0.54 16.54
CA ASN A 93 -11.27 0.41 17.62
C ASN A 93 -10.78 -1.02 17.94
N PHE A 94 -11.17 -2.04 17.16
CA PHE A 94 -10.80 -3.42 17.42
C PHE A 94 -10.05 -4.01 16.21
N ASP A 95 -10.78 -4.25 15.13
CA ASP A 95 -10.22 -4.72 13.88
C ASP A 95 -9.51 -3.57 13.14
N THR A 96 -8.21 -3.72 12.93
CA THR A 96 -7.36 -2.59 12.51
C THR A 96 -6.56 -2.89 11.24
N LEU A 97 -6.57 -1.94 10.31
CA LEU A 97 -5.54 -1.79 9.28
C LEU A 97 -4.39 -0.98 9.86
N ARG A 98 -3.16 -1.47 9.71
CA ARG A 98 -1.93 -0.77 10.10
C ARG A 98 -0.98 -0.67 8.90
N PHE A 99 -0.30 0.46 8.79
CA PHE A 99 0.76 0.67 7.80
C PHE A 99 2.11 0.79 8.51
N PHE A 100 3.13 0.09 8.01
CA PHE A 100 4.48 0.06 8.55
C PHE A 100 5.51 0.40 7.47
N VAL A 101 6.60 1.03 7.92
CA VAL A 101 7.85 1.20 7.18
C VAL A 101 8.95 0.60 8.05
N ASP A 102 9.64 -0.43 7.54
CA ASP A 102 10.70 -1.17 8.27
C ASP A 102 10.26 -1.61 9.68
N ASP A 103 9.11 -2.27 9.77
CA ASP A 103 8.49 -2.71 11.03
C ASP A 103 8.05 -1.58 11.99
N VAL A 104 8.24 -0.30 11.63
CA VAL A 104 7.78 0.86 12.42
C VAL A 104 6.41 1.32 11.94
N GLN A 105 5.41 1.28 12.81
CA GLN A 105 4.03 1.67 12.49
C GLN A 105 3.94 3.18 12.19
N GLN A 106 3.43 3.52 11.02
CA GLN A 106 3.18 4.89 10.56
C GLN A 106 1.70 5.27 10.62
N GLY A 107 0.80 4.29 10.42
CA GLY A 107 -0.64 4.52 10.38
C GLY A 107 -1.44 3.40 11.04
N LEU A 108 -2.62 3.75 11.58
CA LEU A 108 -3.58 2.82 12.18
C LEU A 108 -5.00 3.33 11.95
N TRP A 109 -5.86 2.46 11.42
CA TRP A 109 -7.26 2.78 11.10
C TRP A 109 -8.17 1.61 11.48
N SER A 110 -9.39 1.93 11.88
CA SER A 110 -10.46 0.96 12.17
C SER A 110 -11.82 1.61 11.86
N GLY A 111 -12.88 0.81 11.90
CA GLY A 111 -14.24 1.27 11.62
C GLY A 111 -14.55 1.38 10.13
N GLY A 112 -15.79 1.78 9.84
CA GLY A 112 -16.24 2.05 8.48
C GLY A 112 -15.77 3.42 7.99
N ALA A 113 -14.88 3.44 7.01
CA ALA A 113 -14.45 4.65 6.32
C ALA A 113 -14.32 4.36 4.81
N GLY A 114 -14.83 5.28 4.00
CA GLY A 114 -14.64 5.25 2.55
C GLY A 114 -13.16 5.43 2.15
N TRP A 115 -12.92 5.55 0.85
CA TRP A 115 -11.59 5.78 0.31
C TRP A 115 -10.98 7.09 0.83
N ASN A 116 -9.78 7.00 1.41
CA ASN A 116 -9.02 8.15 1.89
C ASN A 116 -7.53 7.98 1.54
N MET A 117 -6.97 8.95 0.83
CA MET A 117 -5.55 8.99 0.51
C MET A 117 -4.70 9.18 1.77
N GLN A 118 -3.61 8.43 1.87
CA GLN A 118 -2.57 8.57 2.87
C GLN A 118 -1.26 8.99 2.18
N ASN A 119 -0.39 9.67 2.93
CA ASN A 119 0.92 10.12 2.45
C ASN A 119 1.94 10.06 3.59
N PHE A 120 3.09 9.43 3.36
CA PHE A 120 4.18 9.32 4.31
C PHE A 120 5.51 9.66 3.64
N LEU A 121 6.34 10.46 4.30
CA LEU A 121 7.71 10.73 3.86
C LEU A 121 8.60 9.53 4.17
N ILE A 122 9.51 9.21 3.26
CA ILE A 122 10.44 8.10 3.36
C ILE A 122 11.85 8.64 3.07
N ASP A 123 12.80 8.35 3.93
CA ASP A 123 14.20 8.74 3.72
C ASP A 123 14.82 7.90 2.59
N ALA A 124 15.95 8.33 2.02
CA ALA A 124 16.66 7.50 1.04
C ALA A 124 17.13 6.16 1.64
N GLY A 125 16.95 5.07 0.90
CA GLY A 125 17.32 3.72 1.28
C GLY A 125 16.32 2.65 0.83
N VAL A 126 16.68 1.39 1.04
CA VAL A 126 15.77 0.26 0.80
C VAL A 126 14.83 0.13 1.98
N HIS A 127 13.53 0.22 1.71
CA HIS A 127 12.48 0.17 2.73
C HIS A 127 11.44 -0.90 2.39
N THR A 128 10.96 -1.60 3.40
CA THR A 128 9.79 -2.49 3.27
C THR A 128 8.54 -1.74 3.73
N LEU A 129 7.58 -1.60 2.80
CA LEU A 129 6.27 -1.03 3.04
C LEU A 129 5.28 -2.15 3.30
N ARG A 130 4.56 -2.10 4.43
CA ARG A 130 3.64 -3.16 4.82
C ARG A 130 2.29 -2.67 5.28
N TRP A 131 1.25 -3.29 4.75
CA TRP A 131 -0.12 -3.18 5.22
C TRP A 131 -0.49 -4.46 5.96
N THR A 132 -1.02 -4.33 7.17
CA THR A 132 -1.48 -5.48 7.98
C THR A 132 -2.89 -5.23 8.45
N TYR A 133 -3.79 -6.15 8.11
CA TYR A 133 -5.11 -6.24 8.72
C TYR A 133 -5.07 -7.28 9.85
N GLY A 134 -5.56 -6.92 11.02
CA GLY A 134 -5.64 -7.85 12.15
C GLY A 134 -6.94 -7.70 12.92
N LYS A 135 -7.50 -8.84 13.29
CA LYS A 135 -8.73 -8.93 14.07
C LYS A 135 -8.47 -9.15 15.55
N ASP A 136 -9.39 -8.68 16.38
CA ASP A 136 -9.36 -8.93 17.82
C ASP A 136 -10.07 -10.25 18.19
N GLY A 137 -10.40 -10.44 19.47
CA GLY A 137 -10.94 -11.70 19.98
C GLY A 137 -12.43 -11.98 19.69
N SER A 138 -13.19 -11.08 19.06
CA SER A 138 -14.61 -11.33 18.76
C SER A 138 -15.25 -10.32 17.81
N ASN A 139 -16.31 -10.77 17.12
CA ASN A 139 -17.23 -10.00 16.29
C ASN A 139 -16.70 -9.69 14.87
N SER A 140 -17.65 -9.48 13.96
CA SER A 140 -17.42 -9.04 12.59
C SER A 140 -18.44 -7.97 12.28
N VAL A 141 -18.00 -6.86 11.69
CA VAL A 141 -18.88 -5.74 11.32
C VAL A 141 -18.64 -5.34 9.87
N GLY A 142 -19.72 -5.11 9.13
CA GLY A 142 -19.63 -4.73 7.72
C GLY A 142 -19.10 -5.88 6.85
N PHE A 143 -18.18 -5.56 5.94
CA PHE A 143 -17.46 -6.56 5.13
C PHE A 143 -16.36 -7.28 5.89
N ASP A 144 -15.96 -6.79 7.09
CA ASP A 144 -14.84 -7.35 7.85
C ASP A 144 -13.54 -7.41 7.04
N ALA A 145 -13.31 -6.37 6.24
CA ALA A 145 -12.24 -6.31 5.27
C ALA A 145 -11.69 -4.89 5.11
N VAL A 146 -10.49 -4.82 4.56
CA VAL A 146 -9.80 -3.57 4.23
C VAL A 146 -9.23 -3.66 2.82
N TRP A 147 -9.11 -2.50 2.19
CA TRP A 147 -8.62 -2.39 0.83
C TRP A 147 -7.56 -1.30 0.72
N ILE A 148 -6.59 -1.52 -0.18
CA ILE A 148 -5.67 -0.50 -0.65
C ILE A 148 -5.73 -0.40 -2.17
N ASP A 149 -5.44 0.78 -2.69
CA ASP A 149 -5.47 1.08 -4.12
C ASP A 149 -4.52 2.24 -4.45
N ASP A 150 -4.16 2.39 -5.73
CA ASP A 150 -3.30 3.45 -6.26
C ASP A 150 -2.06 3.72 -5.38
N VAL A 151 -1.21 2.69 -5.21
CA VAL A 151 0.05 2.83 -4.46
C VAL A 151 1.05 3.52 -5.36
N GLU A 152 1.58 4.66 -4.93
CA GLU A 152 2.54 5.45 -5.69
C GLU A 152 3.71 5.85 -4.79
N THR A 153 4.91 5.88 -5.36
CA THR A 153 6.12 6.33 -4.70
C THR A 153 6.77 7.46 -5.47
N PHE A 154 7.30 8.44 -4.75
CA PHE A 154 8.22 9.44 -5.28
C PHE A 154 9.58 9.21 -4.62
N GLY A 155 10.65 9.23 -5.40
CA GLY A 155 12.00 8.86 -4.95
C GLY A 155 12.26 7.35 -4.90
N GLY A 156 11.22 6.51 -5.01
CA GLY A 156 11.29 5.05 -4.88
C GLY A 156 11.17 4.30 -6.20
N VAL A 157 11.93 3.22 -6.36
CA VAL A 157 11.82 2.26 -7.48
C VAL A 157 11.83 0.83 -6.96
N LEU A 158 11.29 -0.13 -7.72
CA LEU A 158 11.51 -1.54 -7.40
C LEU A 158 13.01 -1.89 -7.55
N PRO A 159 13.58 -2.68 -6.64
CA PRO A 159 15.00 -3.08 -6.66
C PRO A 159 15.37 -4.05 -7.80
#